data_AF-A0A6G9YWS3-F1
#
_entry.id   AF-A0A6G9YWS3-F1
#
_cell.length_a   1.000
_cell.length_b   1.000
_cell.length_c   1.000
_cell.angle_alpha   90.00
_cell.angle_beta   90.00
_cell.angle_gamma   90.00
#
_symmetry.space_group_name_H-M   'P 1'
#
loop_
_entity.id
_entity.type
_entity.pdbx_description
1 polymer ?
#
loop_
_entity_poly.entity_id
_entity_poly.type
_entity_poly.pdbx_seq_one_letter_code
_entity_poly.pdbx_strand_id
1 'polypeptide(L)'
;MGSGVNPWDAIESQARGGSITVDHEVAKNAVGYVADALNMVETVQGHVKDVEKYQGFGNLPSGAALASKFFHAAGDLDTRLNDHKEILRSMGETFVLAGKLYEHNESETSSAFDGIKNDRYSHRPPVPDPPAKGTAQPPQWGYNTKSDAKLPDLPSDLQGLSGTDNTPVTADPAPAKPVDNAKKDSNWTESPQVENAYSLEYNTYYSLGQSINAHVGEIGDAAGVWGWMGDQLNTAFTNLSNQITSLQESGAWTGHGASSAVSAASAYQGNVANLTKDMHLVSENLNYTFGWLTSVSANMPMYDWASVGKPYARDTVLPQARAAFQTWYVPGIHNSSNAIPVLPAAESPVNQPPGNQPPGNQPPGNQPPGNQPRETSLRAVSRPATRTARRRTATRATRTSRQKISASSRTRPAACRTSRRRSAT
;
A
#
# COMPACT_ATOMS: atom_id res chain seq x y z
N MET A 1 -8.45 -5.68 9.41
CA MET A 1 -7.90 -4.74 10.40
C MET A 1 -6.98 -5.51 11.33
N GLY A 2 -5.72 -5.65 10.94
CA GLY A 2 -4.66 -5.88 11.91
C GLY A 2 -4.02 -4.52 12.09
N SER A 3 -4.46 -3.76 13.08
CA SER A 3 -3.67 -2.61 13.56
C SER A 3 -2.33 -3.19 13.99
N GLY A 4 -1.27 -2.95 13.22
CA GLY A 4 0.08 -3.28 13.67
C GLY A 4 0.29 -2.66 15.04
N VAL A 5 0.80 -3.41 15.99
CA VAL A 5 1.12 -2.87 17.32
C VAL A 5 2.21 -1.84 17.13
N ASN A 6 1.95 -0.58 17.53
CA ASN A 6 2.96 0.47 17.53
C ASN A 6 3.91 0.24 18.73
N PRO A 7 5.18 -0.13 18.51
CA PRO A 7 6.13 -0.41 19.57
C PRO A 7 6.62 0.86 20.25
N TRP A 8 6.45 2.02 19.61
CA TRP A 8 6.72 3.30 20.26
C TRP A 8 5.79 3.49 21.45
N ASP A 9 4.56 2.99 21.45
CA ASP A 9 3.67 3.03 22.63
C ASP A 9 4.31 2.37 23.88
N ALA A 10 5.05 1.27 23.68
CA ALA A 10 5.73 0.57 24.77
C ALA A 10 6.98 1.32 25.25
N ILE A 11 7.74 1.92 24.33
CA ILE A 11 8.92 2.75 24.65
C ILE A 11 8.47 4.05 25.31
N GLU A 12 7.38 4.66 24.83
CA GLU A 12 6.73 5.83 25.37
C GLU A 12 6.29 5.57 26.82
N SER A 13 5.65 4.42 27.08
CA SER A 13 5.29 4.01 28.44
C SER A 13 6.53 3.92 29.37
N GLN A 14 7.67 3.43 28.85
CA GLN A 14 8.93 3.38 29.61
C GLN A 14 9.53 4.78 29.82
N ALA A 15 9.45 5.66 28.82
CA ALA A 15 9.89 7.05 28.93
C ALA A 15 9.03 7.82 29.95
N ARG A 16 7.70 7.66 29.93
CA ARG A 16 6.76 8.22 30.93
C ARG A 16 7.07 7.72 32.33
N GLY A 17 7.44 6.45 32.47
CA GLY A 17 7.89 5.86 33.73
C GLY A 17 9.28 6.29 34.18
N GLY A 18 9.98 7.16 33.42
CA GLY A 18 11.34 7.61 33.71
C GLY A 18 12.41 6.53 33.57
N SER A 19 12.06 5.39 32.98
CA SER A 19 12.97 4.22 32.81
C SER A 19 13.93 4.42 31.64
N ILE A 20 13.60 5.34 30.73
CA ILE A 20 14.47 5.80 29.65
C ILE A 20 14.61 7.31 29.83
N THR A 21 15.86 7.76 29.93
CA THR A 21 16.20 9.19 29.88
C THR A 21 17.27 9.39 28.80
N VAL A 22 17.16 10.50 28.09
CA VAL A 22 18.10 10.92 27.06
C VAL A 22 18.58 12.32 27.42
N ASP A 23 19.82 12.63 27.09
CA ASP A 23 20.32 14.00 27.22
C ASP A 23 19.38 14.98 26.46
N HIS A 24 19.18 16.17 27.03
CA HIS A 24 18.20 17.13 26.52
C HIS A 24 18.48 17.51 25.06
N GLU A 25 19.73 17.82 24.71
CA GLU A 25 20.08 18.23 23.34
C GLU A 25 20.00 17.05 22.37
N VAL A 26 20.35 15.85 22.83
CA VAL A 26 20.27 14.61 22.04
C VAL A 26 18.82 14.26 21.73
N ALA A 27 17.93 14.37 22.71
CA ALA A 27 16.50 14.19 22.52
C ALA A 27 15.92 15.23 21.57
N LYS A 28 16.29 16.51 21.72
CA LYS A 28 15.86 17.59 20.82
C LYS A 28 16.27 17.34 19.37
N ASN A 29 17.51 16.87 19.14
CA ASN A 29 17.97 16.50 17.81
C ASN A 29 17.19 15.31 17.25
N ALA A 30 16.97 14.26 18.05
CA ALA A 30 16.18 13.10 17.65
C ALA A 30 14.75 13.50 17.26
N VAL A 31 14.09 14.35 18.05
CA VAL A 31 12.78 14.92 17.71
C VAL A 31 12.83 15.66 16.37
N GLY A 32 13.86 16.47 16.13
CA GLY A 32 14.07 17.18 14.88
C GLY A 32 14.14 16.23 13.66
N TYR A 33 14.86 15.12 13.77
CA TYR A 33 14.97 14.13 12.69
C TYR A 33 13.62 13.45 12.41
N VAL A 34 12.85 13.13 13.45
CA VAL A 34 11.50 12.56 13.29
C VAL A 34 10.56 13.56 12.65
N ALA A 35 10.64 14.83 13.07
CA ALA A 35 9.84 15.90 12.49
C ALA A 35 10.14 16.13 11.00
N ASP A 36 11.40 16.02 10.57
CA ASP A 36 11.76 16.11 9.16
C ASP A 36 11.13 14.98 8.34
N ALA A 37 11.20 13.75 8.84
CA ALA A 37 10.58 12.59 8.19
C ALA A 37 9.05 12.77 8.11
N LEU A 38 8.41 13.24 9.17
CA LEU A 38 6.97 13.50 9.20
C LEU A 38 6.55 14.60 8.21
N ASN A 39 7.32 15.70 8.15
CA ASN A 39 7.12 16.76 7.18
C ASN A 39 7.24 16.24 5.73
N MET A 40 8.13 15.28 5.48
CA MET A 40 8.26 14.66 4.17
C MET A 40 7.07 13.76 3.83
N VAL A 41 6.61 12.94 4.79
CA VAL A 41 5.40 12.12 4.59
C VAL A 41 4.20 13.00 4.25
N GLU A 42 4.02 14.14 4.92
CA GLU A 42 2.95 15.09 4.62
C GLU A 42 3.12 15.77 3.24
N THR A 43 4.37 16.06 2.85
CA THR A 43 4.67 16.63 1.53
C THR A 43 4.29 15.63 0.43
N VAL A 44 4.69 14.37 0.57
CA VAL A 44 4.36 13.29 -0.36
C VAL A 44 2.86 13.02 -0.38
N GLN A 45 2.19 12.97 0.78
CA GLN A 45 0.75 12.81 0.88
C GLN A 45 0.00 13.91 0.10
N GLY A 46 0.50 15.15 0.14
CA GLY A 46 -0.06 16.27 -0.62
C GLY A 46 -0.08 16.08 -2.15
N HIS A 47 0.72 15.15 -2.67
CA HIS A 47 0.83 14.80 -4.08
C HIS A 47 0.12 13.49 -4.47
N VAL A 48 -0.41 12.72 -3.51
CA VAL A 48 -1.19 11.50 -3.84
C VAL A 48 -2.39 11.84 -4.74
N LYS A 49 -3.04 12.98 -4.51
CA LYS A 49 -4.12 13.50 -5.36
C LYS A 49 -3.75 13.69 -6.84
N ASP A 50 -2.46 13.89 -7.16
CA ASP A 50 -2.00 14.01 -8.54
C ASP A 50 -2.01 12.66 -9.28
N VAL A 51 -2.09 11.54 -8.54
CA VAL A 51 -2.12 10.18 -9.07
C VAL A 51 -3.39 9.38 -8.71
N GLU A 52 -4.34 9.99 -8.01
CA GLU A 52 -5.65 9.40 -7.72
C GLU A 52 -6.60 9.42 -8.93
N LYS A 53 -6.36 10.32 -9.89
CA LYS A 53 -7.22 10.46 -11.06
C LYS A 53 -6.48 11.11 -12.23
N TYR A 54 -6.41 10.39 -13.33
CA TYR A 54 -5.91 10.88 -14.62
C TYR A 54 -6.55 10.08 -15.77
N GLN A 55 -6.34 10.51 -17.00
CA GLN A 55 -6.91 9.88 -18.20
C GLN A 55 -5.84 9.12 -19.00
N GLY A 56 -6.15 8.75 -20.25
CA GLY A 56 -5.19 8.14 -21.18
C GLY A 56 -5.33 6.63 -21.38
N PHE A 57 -6.11 5.94 -20.54
CA PHE A 57 -6.33 4.49 -20.65
C PHE A 57 -7.31 4.09 -21.77
N GLY A 58 -7.81 5.06 -22.54
CA GLY A 58 -8.82 4.84 -23.56
C GLY A 58 -10.26 4.90 -23.03
N ASN A 59 -11.21 4.69 -23.93
CA ASN A 59 -12.65 4.76 -23.65
C ASN A 59 -13.33 3.38 -23.56
N LEU A 60 -12.55 2.30 -23.59
CA LEU A 60 -13.07 0.94 -23.49
C LEU A 60 -13.22 0.50 -22.01
N PRO A 61 -14.19 -0.38 -21.70
CA PRO A 61 -14.35 -0.95 -20.36
C PRO A 61 -13.07 -1.53 -19.75
N SER A 62 -12.26 -2.26 -20.54
CA SER A 62 -10.99 -2.83 -20.09
C SER A 62 -9.97 -1.77 -19.64
N GLY A 63 -9.87 -0.66 -20.37
CA GLY A 63 -9.01 0.48 -20.02
C GLY A 63 -9.47 1.18 -18.75
N ALA A 64 -10.78 1.39 -18.61
CA ALA A 64 -11.35 1.96 -17.39
C ALA A 64 -11.12 1.07 -16.15
N ALA A 65 -11.22 -0.25 -16.32
CA ALA A 65 -10.93 -1.21 -15.25
C ALA A 65 -9.44 -1.18 -14.83
N LEU A 66 -8.51 -1.09 -15.80
CA LEU A 66 -7.09 -0.93 -15.50
C LEU A 66 -6.82 0.38 -14.74
N ALA A 67 -7.39 1.50 -15.22
CA ALA A 67 -7.27 2.80 -14.57
C ALA A 67 -7.73 2.74 -13.10
N SER A 68 -8.87 2.11 -12.85
CA SER A 68 -9.43 1.94 -11.50
C SER A 68 -8.48 1.21 -10.56
N LYS A 69 -7.68 0.24 -11.05
CA LYS A 69 -6.70 -0.46 -10.20
C LYS A 69 -5.55 0.45 -9.79
N PHE A 70 -5.02 1.26 -10.69
CA PHE A 70 -3.98 2.24 -10.36
C PHE A 70 -4.49 3.30 -9.39
N PHE A 71 -5.71 3.81 -9.59
CA PHE A 71 -6.31 4.77 -8.65
C PHE A 71 -6.56 4.16 -7.28
N HIS A 72 -6.90 2.86 -7.23
CA HIS A 72 -7.02 2.16 -5.96
C HIS A 72 -5.67 2.08 -5.24
N ALA A 73 -4.59 1.75 -5.95
CA ALA A 73 -3.25 1.76 -5.36
C ALA A 73 -2.84 3.15 -4.81
N ALA A 74 -3.27 4.24 -5.47
CA ALA A 74 -3.07 5.59 -4.94
C ALA A 74 -3.87 5.84 -3.64
N GLY A 75 -5.14 5.41 -3.59
CA GLY A 75 -5.94 5.50 -2.36
C GLY A 75 -5.40 4.64 -1.22
N ASP A 76 -4.87 3.46 -1.53
CA ASP A 76 -4.15 2.63 -0.57
C ASP A 76 -2.91 3.36 -0.03
N LEU A 77 -2.14 4.03 -0.91
CA LEU A 77 -0.97 4.81 -0.49
C LEU A 77 -1.37 5.91 0.50
N ASP A 78 -2.43 6.70 0.24
CA ASP A 78 -2.88 7.73 1.19
C ASP A 78 -3.18 7.13 2.57
N THR A 79 -3.84 5.98 2.60
CA THR A 79 -4.13 5.26 3.85
C THR A 79 -2.84 4.83 4.55
N ARG A 80 -1.86 4.27 3.82
CA ARG A 80 -0.56 3.88 4.39
C ARG A 80 0.23 5.08 4.92
N LEU A 81 0.23 6.20 4.20
CA LEU A 81 0.94 7.41 4.64
C LEU A 81 0.34 7.95 5.95
N ASN A 82 -0.99 7.88 6.12
CA ASN A 82 -1.61 8.20 7.41
C ASN A 82 -1.10 7.29 8.54
N ASP A 83 -1.02 5.97 8.32
CA ASP A 83 -0.45 5.04 9.32
C ASP A 83 1.01 5.40 9.66
N HIS A 84 1.83 5.77 8.66
CA HIS A 84 3.22 6.20 8.89
C HIS A 84 3.30 7.51 9.69
N LYS A 85 2.38 8.46 9.49
CA LYS A 85 2.32 9.71 10.26
C LYS A 85 2.07 9.45 11.73
N GLU A 86 1.17 8.53 12.06
CA GLU A 86 0.89 8.16 13.45
C GLU A 86 2.12 7.54 14.12
N ILE A 87 2.82 6.62 13.45
CA ILE A 87 4.06 6.02 13.98
C ILE A 87 5.14 7.09 14.23
N LEU A 88 5.34 8.01 13.28
CA LEU A 88 6.32 9.10 13.44
C LEU A 88 5.92 10.07 14.55
N ARG A 89 4.62 10.36 14.73
CA ARG A 89 4.14 11.18 15.86
C ARG A 89 4.47 10.51 17.19
N SER A 90 4.15 9.23 17.37
CA SER A 90 4.49 8.49 18.59
C SER A 90 6.01 8.43 18.83
N MET A 91 6.80 8.25 17.77
CA MET A 91 8.26 8.28 17.86
C MET A 91 8.76 9.64 18.36
N GLY A 92 8.25 10.74 17.80
CA GLY A 92 8.62 12.11 18.19
C GLY A 92 8.24 12.41 19.64
N GLU A 93 7.01 12.07 20.03
CA GLU A 93 6.51 12.26 21.40
C GLU A 93 7.31 11.42 22.42
N THR A 94 7.74 10.22 22.05
CA THR A 94 8.64 9.40 22.88
C THR A 94 9.96 10.12 23.17
N PHE A 95 10.57 10.74 22.16
CA PHE A 95 11.81 11.49 22.36
C PHE A 95 11.60 12.77 23.20
N VAL A 96 10.47 13.46 23.03
CA VAL A 96 10.10 14.60 23.89
C VAL A 96 10.04 14.19 25.36
N LEU A 97 9.38 13.06 25.64
CA LEU A 97 9.26 12.52 27.00
C LEU A 97 10.60 12.07 27.57
N ALA A 98 11.37 11.30 26.79
CA ALA A 98 12.65 10.75 27.25
C ALA A 98 13.71 11.85 27.49
N GLY A 99 13.67 12.94 26.73
CA GLY A 99 14.52 14.11 26.93
C GLY A 99 14.04 15.08 28.01
N LYS A 100 12.87 14.84 28.60
CA LYS A 100 12.16 15.80 29.46
C LYS A 100 12.12 17.20 28.83
N LEU A 101 11.83 17.26 27.53
CA LEU A 101 11.84 18.53 26.80
C LEU A 101 10.71 19.46 27.29
N TYR A 102 9.68 18.91 27.92
CA TYR A 102 8.53 19.62 28.50
C TYR A 102 8.05 18.95 29.80
N GLU A 103 7.42 19.71 30.70
CA GLU A 103 6.97 19.23 32.03
C GLU A 103 5.50 18.76 32.06
N HIS A 104 5.26 17.55 32.57
CA HIS A 104 4.05 17.11 33.27
C HIS A 104 2.69 16.80 32.59
N ASN A 105 2.42 16.93 31.28
CA ASN A 105 1.19 16.33 30.68
C ASN A 105 1.22 16.00 29.16
N GLU A 106 0.29 15.16 28.70
CA GLU A 106 0.15 14.67 27.30
C GLU A 106 -0.10 15.78 26.27
N SER A 107 -0.97 16.73 26.62
CA SER A 107 -1.25 17.88 25.76
C SER A 107 0.00 18.73 25.51
N GLU A 108 0.89 18.81 26.49
CA GLU A 108 2.16 19.52 26.36
C GLU A 108 3.17 18.72 25.53
N THR A 109 3.20 17.39 25.60
CA THR A 109 4.07 16.56 24.75
C THR A 109 3.76 16.71 23.25
N SER A 110 2.49 16.58 22.87
CA SER A 110 2.11 16.69 21.44
C SER A 110 2.32 18.12 20.92
N SER A 111 1.96 19.13 21.74
CA SER A 111 2.20 20.54 21.41
C SER A 111 3.70 20.87 21.28
N ALA A 112 4.54 20.26 22.13
CA ALA A 112 6.00 20.41 22.05
C ALA A 112 6.55 19.82 20.75
N PHE A 113 6.10 18.63 20.38
CA PHE A 113 6.49 17.99 19.13
C PHE A 113 6.05 18.83 17.92
N ASP A 114 4.79 19.26 17.89
CA ASP A 114 4.26 20.10 16.81
C ASP A 114 5.01 21.45 16.73
N GLY A 115 5.40 22.02 17.87
CA GLY A 115 6.24 23.22 17.93
C GLY A 115 7.61 23.03 17.25
N ILE A 116 8.31 21.95 17.59
CA ILE A 116 9.60 21.61 16.96
C ILE A 116 9.41 21.33 15.47
N LYS A 117 8.36 20.58 15.09
CA LYS A 117 8.07 20.29 13.69
C LYS A 117 7.81 21.53 12.86
N ASN A 118 7.05 22.48 13.36
CA ASN A 118 6.74 23.74 12.67
C ASN A 118 7.99 24.61 12.50
N ASP A 119 8.86 24.65 13.51
CA ASP A 119 10.16 25.34 13.43
C ASP A 119 11.05 24.69 12.35
N ARG A 120 11.17 23.36 12.36
CA ARG A 120 11.91 22.60 11.32
C ARG A 120 11.35 22.85 9.93
N TYR A 121 10.02 22.84 9.77
CA TYR A 121 9.37 23.10 8.49
C TYR A 121 9.72 24.49 7.95
N SER A 122 9.77 25.50 8.81
CA SER A 122 10.08 26.89 8.43
C SER A 122 11.54 27.07 7.97
N HIS A 123 12.44 26.18 8.40
CA HIS A 123 13.87 26.23 8.10
C HIS A 123 14.34 25.10 7.16
N ARG A 124 13.43 24.27 6.64
CA ARG A 124 13.80 23.13 5.82
C ARG A 124 14.35 23.59 4.45
N PRO A 125 15.36 22.90 3.90
CA PRO A 125 15.73 23.08 2.51
C PRO A 125 14.53 22.83 1.58
N PRO A 126 14.44 23.52 0.43
CA PRO A 126 13.42 23.23 -0.57
C PRO A 126 13.44 21.75 -0.95
N VAL A 127 12.26 21.12 -0.93
CA VAL A 127 12.08 19.77 -1.48
C VAL A 127 12.02 19.92 -3.00
N PRO A 128 12.72 19.08 -3.78
CA PRO A 128 12.59 19.09 -5.24
C PRO A 128 11.13 18.92 -5.65
N ASP A 129 10.65 19.74 -6.59
CA ASP A 129 9.31 19.58 -7.13
C ASP A 129 9.16 18.22 -7.85
N PRO A 130 7.94 17.64 -7.88
CA PRO A 130 7.68 16.50 -8.74
C PRO A 130 7.91 16.87 -10.22
N PRO A 131 8.11 15.87 -11.10
CA PRO A 131 8.24 16.10 -12.54
C PRO A 131 7.10 16.96 -13.09
N ALA A 132 7.45 17.91 -13.96
CA ALA A 132 6.48 18.82 -14.53
C ALA A 132 5.49 18.08 -15.45
N LYS A 133 4.20 18.43 -15.33
CA LYS A 133 3.14 17.84 -16.17
C LYS A 133 3.39 18.09 -17.65
N GLY A 134 3.12 17.10 -18.48
CA GLY A 134 3.30 17.12 -19.93
C GLY A 134 4.75 16.98 -20.40
N THR A 135 5.71 16.74 -19.50
CA THR A 135 7.11 16.51 -19.88
C THR A 135 7.45 15.04 -20.07
N ALA A 136 6.62 14.14 -19.55
CA ALA A 136 6.83 12.71 -19.66
C ALA A 136 6.90 12.26 -21.12
N GLN A 137 7.91 11.45 -21.42
CA GLN A 137 8.09 10.83 -22.73
C GLN A 137 7.85 9.33 -22.60
N PRO A 138 7.14 8.69 -23.54
CA PRO A 138 7.01 7.25 -23.53
C PRO A 138 8.39 6.61 -23.68
N PRO A 139 8.56 5.37 -23.18
CA PRO A 139 9.80 4.64 -23.40
C PRO A 139 10.09 4.52 -24.89
N GLN A 140 11.37 4.47 -25.28
CA GLN A 140 11.79 4.52 -26.68
C GLN A 140 11.11 3.45 -27.56
N TRP A 141 10.85 2.26 -27.00
CA TRP A 141 10.14 1.19 -27.70
C TRP A 141 8.66 1.48 -27.95
N GLY A 142 8.03 2.39 -27.19
CA GLY A 142 6.65 2.83 -27.38
C GLY A 142 6.45 3.68 -28.64
N TYR A 143 7.53 4.20 -29.23
CA TYR A 143 7.52 4.84 -30.54
C TYR A 143 7.56 3.84 -31.71
N ASN A 144 7.67 2.54 -31.43
CA ASN A 144 7.60 1.54 -32.49
C ASN A 144 6.16 1.38 -32.97
N THR A 145 5.85 2.02 -34.09
CA THR A 145 4.50 2.07 -34.66
C THR A 145 4.14 0.87 -35.52
N LYS A 146 5.04 -0.13 -35.67
CA LYS A 146 4.73 -1.33 -36.44
C LYS A 146 3.67 -2.17 -35.72
N SER A 147 2.52 -2.39 -36.36
CA SER A 147 1.40 -3.14 -35.78
C SER A 147 1.72 -4.60 -35.42
N ASP A 148 2.74 -5.18 -36.06
CA ASP A 148 3.23 -6.55 -35.87
C ASP A 148 4.47 -6.64 -34.96
N ALA A 149 5.01 -5.50 -34.50
CA ALA A 149 6.12 -5.53 -33.57
C ALA A 149 5.67 -6.11 -32.23
N LYS A 150 6.47 -7.03 -31.68
CA LYS A 150 6.18 -7.69 -30.41
C LYS A 150 6.20 -6.66 -29.26
N LEU A 151 5.18 -6.70 -28.40
CA LEU A 151 5.21 -6.04 -27.11
C LEU A 151 6.45 -6.50 -26.32
N PRO A 152 7.30 -5.58 -25.83
CA PRO A 152 8.40 -5.94 -24.94
C PRO A 152 7.90 -6.69 -23.71
N ASP A 153 8.69 -7.66 -23.26
CA ASP A 153 8.40 -8.36 -22.01
C ASP A 153 8.33 -7.34 -20.86
N LEU A 154 7.56 -7.64 -19.80
CA LEU A 154 7.53 -6.78 -18.62
C LEU A 154 8.96 -6.55 -18.11
N PRO A 155 9.27 -5.35 -17.56
CA PRO A 155 10.47 -5.13 -16.77
C PRO A 155 10.68 -6.27 -15.75
N SER A 156 11.93 -6.71 -15.58
CA SER A 156 12.28 -7.87 -14.74
C SER A 156 11.68 -7.79 -13.34
N ASP A 157 11.64 -6.59 -12.78
CA ASP A 157 11.24 -6.33 -11.40
C ASP A 157 9.71 -6.47 -11.25
N LEU A 158 8.96 -6.28 -12.34
CA LEU A 158 7.51 -6.50 -12.43
C LEU A 158 7.13 -7.94 -12.75
N GLN A 159 8.02 -8.72 -13.38
CA GLN A 159 7.74 -10.12 -13.72
C GLN A 159 7.49 -10.97 -12.46
N GLY A 160 8.16 -10.66 -11.34
CA GLY A 160 7.96 -11.33 -10.06
C GLY A 160 6.58 -11.09 -9.42
N LEU A 161 5.85 -10.07 -9.86
CA LEU A 161 4.50 -9.75 -9.38
C LEU A 161 3.40 -10.44 -10.19
N SER A 162 3.69 -10.78 -11.45
CA SER A 162 2.71 -11.34 -12.38
C SER A 162 2.38 -12.81 -12.06
N GLY A 163 1.43 -13.02 -11.14
CA GLY A 163 0.81 -14.32 -10.88
C GLY A 163 -0.16 -14.75 -11.98
N THR A 164 -0.14 -16.04 -12.33
CA THR A 164 -0.83 -16.69 -13.45
C THR A 164 -2.37 -16.78 -13.31
N ASP A 165 -3.09 -15.66 -13.25
CA ASP A 165 -4.56 -15.68 -13.20
C ASP A 165 -5.19 -15.16 -14.49
N ASN A 166 -5.65 -16.09 -15.33
CA ASN A 166 -6.33 -15.85 -16.62
C ASN A 166 -7.87 -15.98 -16.49
N THR A 167 -8.45 -15.71 -15.31
CA THR A 167 -9.88 -15.90 -15.09
C THR A 167 -10.72 -14.77 -15.72
N PRO A 168 -11.80 -15.09 -16.48
CA PRO A 168 -12.70 -14.09 -17.06
C PRO A 168 -13.68 -13.48 -16.03
N VAL A 169 -13.83 -12.15 -15.89
CA VAL A 169 -14.83 -11.52 -14.99
C VAL A 169 -15.56 -10.29 -15.55
N THR A 170 -16.90 -10.30 -15.47
CA THR A 170 -17.82 -9.21 -15.80
C THR A 170 -17.51 -7.88 -15.10
N ALA A 171 -17.52 -6.77 -15.84
CA ALA A 171 -17.39 -5.42 -15.32
C ALA A 171 -18.51 -5.11 -14.30
N ASP A 172 -18.15 -5.04 -13.02
CA ASP A 172 -19.00 -4.39 -12.03
C ASP A 172 -18.91 -2.87 -12.22
N PRO A 173 -20.02 -2.12 -12.06
CA PRO A 173 -20.00 -0.67 -12.08
C PRO A 173 -19.11 -0.15 -10.94
N ALA A 174 -18.24 0.82 -11.26
CA ALA A 174 -17.36 1.46 -10.31
C ALA A 174 -18.12 1.78 -9.00
N PRO A 175 -17.66 1.29 -7.83
CA PRO A 175 -18.39 1.48 -6.59
C PRO A 175 -18.47 2.98 -6.27
N ALA A 176 -19.65 3.43 -5.87
CA ALA A 176 -19.91 4.85 -5.57
C ALA A 176 -19.07 5.42 -4.40
N LYS A 177 -18.32 4.57 -3.68
CA LYS A 177 -17.29 4.91 -2.69
C LYS A 177 -16.26 3.76 -2.61
N PRO A 178 -14.96 4.03 -2.35
CA PRO A 178 -13.99 2.99 -2.07
C PRO A 178 -14.39 2.27 -0.77
N VAL A 179 -14.55 0.95 -0.84
CA VAL A 179 -14.57 0.09 0.34
C VAL A 179 -13.14 -0.44 0.52
N ASP A 180 -12.48 0.10 1.54
CA ASP A 180 -11.12 -0.22 1.98
C ASP A 180 -11.06 -1.64 2.56
N ASN A 181 -10.42 -2.55 1.82
CA ASN A 181 -10.38 -3.95 2.17
C ASN A 181 -9.14 -4.71 1.67
N ALA A 182 -8.01 -4.06 1.37
CA ALA A 182 -6.77 -4.77 1.05
C ALA A 182 -6.34 -5.64 2.26
N LYS A 183 -6.71 -6.92 2.24
CA LYS A 183 -6.25 -7.94 3.18
C LYS A 183 -4.84 -8.32 2.78
N LYS A 184 -4.07 -8.77 3.77
CA LYS A 184 -2.70 -9.31 3.64
C LYS A 184 -2.54 -10.44 2.61
N ASP A 185 -3.65 -10.98 2.08
CA ASP A 185 -3.69 -12.08 1.11
C ASP A 185 -4.62 -11.81 -0.11
N SER A 186 -5.21 -10.62 -0.23
CA SER A 186 -6.02 -10.27 -1.41
C SER A 186 -5.12 -9.68 -2.47
N ASN A 187 -4.45 -10.53 -3.23
CA ASN A 187 -3.97 -10.14 -4.55
C ASN A 187 -5.15 -9.56 -5.34
N TRP A 188 -4.89 -8.56 -6.18
CA TRP A 188 -5.86 -8.01 -7.13
C TRP A 188 -6.16 -9.05 -8.23
N THR A 189 -6.72 -10.20 -7.86
CA THR A 189 -6.66 -11.47 -8.61
C THR A 189 -7.43 -11.45 -9.93
N GLU A 190 -8.26 -10.45 -10.17
CA GLU A 190 -9.12 -10.42 -11.34
C GLU A 190 -8.54 -9.52 -12.44
N SER A 191 -8.04 -10.13 -13.52
CA SER A 191 -7.60 -9.41 -14.72
C SER A 191 -8.80 -8.73 -15.43
N PRO A 192 -8.64 -7.48 -15.92
CA PRO A 192 -9.66 -6.84 -16.76
C PRO A 192 -10.06 -7.71 -17.94
N GLN A 193 -11.36 -7.75 -18.24
CA GLN A 193 -11.83 -8.41 -19.45
C GLN A 193 -11.60 -7.53 -20.65
N VAL A 194 -10.74 -8.00 -21.53
CA VAL A 194 -10.42 -7.31 -22.75
C VAL A 194 -11.47 -7.61 -23.82
N GLU A 195 -11.88 -6.59 -24.54
CA GLU A 195 -12.83 -6.70 -25.64
C GLU A 195 -12.28 -7.61 -26.75
N ASN A 196 -13.16 -8.35 -27.42
CA ASN A 196 -12.74 -9.12 -28.58
C ASN A 196 -12.47 -8.18 -29.76
N ALA A 197 -11.22 -8.13 -30.23
CA ALA A 197 -10.80 -7.29 -31.35
C ALA A 197 -11.68 -7.44 -32.61
N TYR A 198 -12.20 -8.63 -32.89
CA TYR A 198 -13.03 -8.87 -34.07
C TYR A 198 -14.49 -8.43 -33.89
N SER A 199 -14.93 -8.18 -32.65
CA SER A 199 -16.25 -7.59 -32.36
C SER A 199 -16.24 -6.06 -32.37
N LEU A 200 -15.05 -5.43 -32.38
CA LEU A 200 -14.92 -3.99 -32.45
C LEU A 200 -15.03 -3.51 -33.89
N GLU A 201 -15.80 -2.43 -34.04
CA GLU A 201 -16.02 -1.74 -35.30
C GLU A 201 -15.02 -0.59 -35.49
N TYR A 202 -14.89 -0.12 -36.74
CA TYR A 202 -13.94 0.95 -37.11
C TYR A 202 -14.07 2.20 -36.21
N ASN A 203 -15.30 2.68 -35.99
CA ASN A 203 -15.52 3.88 -35.19
C ASN A 203 -15.14 3.69 -33.72
N THR A 204 -15.22 2.45 -33.20
CA THR A 204 -14.76 2.15 -31.85
C THR A 204 -13.24 2.25 -31.75
N TYR A 205 -12.51 1.72 -32.74
CA TYR A 205 -11.06 1.86 -32.82
C TYR A 205 -10.62 3.32 -33.01
N TYR A 206 -11.31 4.06 -33.87
CA TYR A 206 -11.10 5.50 -34.02
C TYR A 206 -11.24 6.20 -32.67
N SER A 207 -12.36 5.99 -31.98
CA SER A 207 -12.63 6.62 -30.68
C SER A 207 -11.62 6.20 -29.61
N LEU A 208 -11.18 4.93 -29.61
CA LEU A 208 -10.11 4.45 -28.73
C LEU A 208 -8.82 5.25 -28.97
N GLY A 209 -8.37 5.34 -30.22
CA GLY A 209 -7.16 6.08 -30.60
C GLY A 209 -7.21 7.54 -30.18
N GLN A 210 -8.33 8.23 -30.43
CA GLN A 210 -8.52 9.63 -30.02
C GLN A 210 -8.47 9.78 -28.50
N SER A 211 -9.16 8.90 -27.76
CA SER A 211 -9.22 8.98 -26.29
C SER A 211 -7.87 8.71 -25.62
N ILE A 212 -7.04 7.83 -26.19
CA ILE A 212 -5.67 7.60 -25.72
C ILE A 212 -4.82 8.82 -26.07
N ASN A 213 -4.75 9.21 -27.35
CA ASN A 213 -3.87 10.29 -27.82
C ASN A 213 -4.07 11.62 -27.08
N ALA A 214 -5.31 11.95 -26.71
CA ALA A 214 -5.61 13.18 -26.00
C ALA A 214 -4.97 13.26 -24.60
N HIS A 215 -4.71 12.11 -23.95
CA HIS A 215 -4.41 12.05 -22.52
C HIS A 215 -3.30 11.06 -22.13
N VAL A 216 -2.69 10.33 -23.06
CA VAL A 216 -1.72 9.28 -22.73
C VAL A 216 -0.49 9.81 -21.97
N GLY A 217 -0.13 11.08 -22.18
CA GLY A 217 0.93 11.76 -21.42
C GLY A 217 0.64 11.86 -19.92
N GLU A 218 -0.62 11.89 -19.51
CA GLU A 218 -1.01 11.94 -18.09
C GLU A 218 -0.61 10.65 -17.34
N ILE A 219 -0.55 9.51 -18.05
CA ILE A 219 -0.05 8.24 -17.48
C ILE A 219 1.45 8.33 -17.20
N GLY A 220 2.21 8.94 -18.11
CA GLY A 220 3.63 9.20 -17.93
C GLY A 220 3.92 10.18 -16.80
N ASP A 221 3.11 11.24 -16.69
CA ASP A 221 3.20 12.19 -15.58
C ASP A 221 2.94 11.49 -14.24
N ALA A 222 1.89 10.65 -14.17
CA ALA A 222 1.58 9.87 -12.98
C ALA A 222 2.72 8.91 -12.61
N ALA A 223 3.34 8.24 -13.60
CA ALA A 223 4.52 7.41 -13.37
C ALA A 223 5.64 8.22 -12.70
N GLY A 224 5.95 9.41 -13.24
CA GLY A 224 6.97 10.30 -12.68
C GLY A 224 6.68 10.73 -11.24
N VAL A 225 5.42 11.04 -10.93
CA VAL A 225 5.01 11.42 -9.56
C VAL A 225 5.16 10.24 -8.59
N TRP A 226 4.75 9.02 -8.98
CA TRP A 226 4.97 7.82 -8.15
C TRP A 226 6.45 7.58 -7.83
N GLY A 227 7.32 7.68 -8.84
CA GLY A 227 8.77 7.55 -8.66
C GLY A 227 9.34 8.60 -7.72
N TRP A 228 8.97 9.87 -7.95
CA TRP A 228 9.40 10.98 -7.09
C TRP A 228 8.94 10.82 -5.64
N MET A 229 7.68 10.43 -5.40
CA MET A 229 7.17 10.18 -4.05
C MET A 229 7.98 9.09 -3.35
N GLY A 230 8.33 8.01 -4.06
CA GLY A 230 9.17 6.92 -3.56
C GLY A 230 10.57 7.41 -3.16
N ASP A 231 11.22 8.20 -4.02
CA ASP A 231 12.55 8.76 -3.78
C ASP A 231 12.58 9.68 -2.55
N GLN A 232 11.56 10.54 -2.40
CA GLN A 232 11.45 11.47 -1.28
C GLN A 232 11.31 10.74 0.06
N LEU A 233 10.41 9.74 0.13
CA LEU A 233 10.26 8.94 1.34
C LEU A 233 11.52 8.14 1.64
N ASN A 234 12.10 7.46 0.64
CA ASN A 234 13.30 6.65 0.85
C ASN A 234 14.46 7.50 1.41
N THR A 235 14.63 8.71 0.86
CA THR A 235 15.63 9.67 1.34
C THR A 235 15.36 10.09 2.79
N ALA A 236 14.13 10.49 3.12
CA ALA A 236 13.78 10.96 4.45
C ALA A 236 13.97 9.86 5.52
N PHE A 237 13.55 8.63 5.25
CA PHE A 237 13.66 7.52 6.20
C PHE A 237 15.09 6.96 6.31
N THR A 238 15.86 7.00 5.22
CA THR A 238 17.29 6.70 5.28
C THR A 238 18.02 7.72 6.14
N ASN A 239 17.71 9.02 5.98
CA ASN A 239 18.27 10.07 6.81
C ASN A 239 17.88 9.90 8.29
N LEU A 240 16.60 9.64 8.58
CA LEU A 240 16.14 9.38 9.95
C LEU A 240 16.93 8.24 10.62
N SER A 241 17.03 7.09 9.95
CA SER A 241 17.75 5.93 10.48
C SER A 241 19.23 6.20 10.69
N ASN A 242 19.90 6.85 9.72
CA ASN A 242 21.32 7.20 9.82
C ASN A 242 21.58 8.19 10.97
N GLN A 243 20.73 9.20 11.11
CA GLN A 243 20.87 10.20 12.17
C GLN A 243 20.64 9.62 13.56
N ILE A 244 19.62 8.78 13.74
CA ILE A 244 19.38 8.07 15.01
C ILE A 244 20.56 7.14 15.35
N THR A 245 21.10 6.42 14.36
CA THR A 245 22.27 5.55 14.53
C THR A 245 23.50 6.35 14.96
N SER A 246 23.73 7.50 14.33
CA SER A 246 24.87 8.38 14.64
C SER A 246 24.83 8.92 16.08
N LEU A 247 23.63 9.17 16.65
CA LEU A 247 23.49 9.54 18.06
C LEU A 247 24.04 8.45 19.00
N GLN A 248 23.84 7.17 18.66
CA GLN A 248 24.40 6.06 19.43
C GLN A 248 25.90 5.92 19.24
N GLU A 249 26.37 5.95 17.98
CA GLU A 249 27.79 5.74 17.65
C GLU A 249 28.71 6.84 18.20
N SER A 250 28.22 8.08 18.25
CA SER A 250 28.94 9.21 18.85
C SER A 250 29.00 9.18 20.38
N GLY A 251 28.28 8.25 21.02
CA GLY A 251 28.14 8.19 22.47
C GLY A 251 27.26 9.30 23.06
N ALA A 252 26.62 10.12 22.21
CA ALA A 252 25.67 11.14 22.65
C ALA A 252 24.41 10.48 23.25
N TRP A 253 24.04 9.31 22.75
CA TRP A 253 22.98 8.48 23.32
C TRP A 253 23.51 7.10 23.71
N THR A 254 23.47 6.77 25.01
CA THR A 254 23.95 5.49 25.53
C THR A 254 22.88 4.76 26.34
N GLY A 255 23.13 3.48 26.62
CA GLY A 255 22.24 2.64 27.44
C GLY A 255 21.27 1.78 26.62
N HIS A 256 20.45 0.99 27.32
CA HIS A 256 19.56 0.01 26.70
C HIS A 256 18.49 0.66 25.80
N GLY A 257 17.98 1.83 26.22
CA GLY A 257 17.01 2.62 25.44
C GLY A 257 17.56 3.09 24.08
N ALA A 258 18.85 3.43 24.01
CA ALA A 258 19.52 3.82 22.76
C ALA A 258 19.53 2.67 21.75
N SER A 259 20.01 1.50 22.18
CA SER A 259 20.05 0.31 21.31
C SER A 259 18.65 -0.11 20.83
N SER A 260 17.64 -0.06 21.71
CA SER A 260 16.26 -0.40 21.35
C SER A 260 15.68 0.55 20.30
N ALA A 261 15.93 1.86 20.45
CA ALA A 261 15.42 2.84 19.51
C ALA A 261 16.16 2.86 18.18
N VAL A 262 17.48 2.65 18.16
CA VAL A 262 18.23 2.46 16.91
C VAL A 262 17.74 1.21 16.19
N SER A 263 17.52 0.11 16.92
CA SER A 263 16.94 -1.12 16.35
C SER A 263 15.55 -0.87 15.76
N ALA A 264 14.68 -0.15 16.48
CA ALA A 264 13.34 0.20 16.01
C ALA A 264 13.38 1.12 14.78
N ALA A 265 14.24 2.14 14.76
CA ALA A 265 14.40 3.06 13.65
C ALA A 265 14.94 2.34 12.39
N SER A 266 15.96 1.51 12.53
CA SER A 266 16.55 0.76 11.42
C SER A 266 15.58 -0.25 10.83
N ALA A 267 14.86 -0.98 11.67
CA ALA A 267 13.90 -1.91 11.13
C ALA A 267 12.68 -1.18 10.52
N TYR A 268 12.27 -0.02 11.06
CA TYR A 268 11.20 0.79 10.47
C TYR A 268 11.60 1.36 9.10
N GLN A 269 12.86 1.77 8.94
CA GLN A 269 13.44 2.10 7.64
C GLN A 269 13.34 0.92 6.66
N GLY A 270 13.54 -0.32 7.12
CA GLY A 270 13.33 -1.51 6.30
C GLY A 270 11.87 -1.69 5.84
N ASN A 271 10.88 -1.39 6.68
CA ASN A 271 9.46 -1.41 6.29
C ASN A 271 9.17 -0.36 5.21
N VAL A 272 9.68 0.87 5.39
CA VAL A 272 9.50 1.95 4.42
C VAL A 272 10.24 1.66 3.12
N ALA A 273 11.42 1.05 3.16
CA ALA A 273 12.15 0.67 1.96
C ALA A 273 11.34 -0.31 1.08
N ASN A 274 10.55 -1.20 1.68
CA ASN A 274 9.62 -2.05 0.93
C ASN A 274 8.47 -1.23 0.32
N LEU A 275 7.89 -0.27 1.06
CA LEU A 275 6.87 0.62 0.53
C LEU A 275 7.38 1.42 -0.66
N THR A 276 8.55 2.06 -0.54
CA THR A 276 9.11 2.89 -1.61
C THR A 276 9.51 2.05 -2.82
N LYS A 277 10.01 0.82 -2.60
CA LYS A 277 10.21 -0.15 -3.67
C LYS A 277 8.91 -0.41 -4.44
N ASP A 278 7.81 -0.66 -3.75
CA ASP A 278 6.52 -0.90 -4.40
C ASP A 278 5.98 0.35 -5.11
N MET A 279 6.25 1.55 -4.59
CA MET A 279 5.94 2.81 -5.29
C MET A 279 6.73 2.94 -6.61
N HIS A 280 8.01 2.56 -6.63
CA HIS A 280 8.79 2.51 -7.87
C HIS A 280 8.25 1.46 -8.84
N LEU A 281 7.78 0.30 -8.36
CA LEU A 281 7.14 -0.71 -9.20
C LEU A 281 5.83 -0.19 -9.83
N VAL A 282 5.02 0.59 -9.10
CA VAL A 282 3.86 1.28 -9.69
C VAL A 282 4.29 2.27 -10.78
N SER A 283 5.33 3.07 -10.51
CA SER A 283 5.92 3.99 -11.49
C SER A 283 6.38 3.28 -12.77
N GLU A 284 7.14 2.19 -12.63
CA GLU A 284 7.61 1.41 -13.78
C GLU A 284 6.47 0.78 -14.58
N ASN A 285 5.43 0.28 -13.88
CA ASN A 285 4.26 -0.31 -14.51
C ASN A 285 3.44 0.76 -15.26
N LEU A 286 3.29 1.97 -14.72
CA LEU A 286 2.67 3.08 -15.43
C LEU A 286 3.49 3.52 -16.64
N ASN A 287 4.81 3.54 -16.55
CA ASN A 287 5.67 3.86 -17.69
C ASN A 287 5.61 2.77 -18.79
N TYR A 288 5.53 1.51 -18.40
CA TYR A 288 5.23 0.40 -19.32
C TYR A 288 3.85 0.59 -19.98
N THR A 289 2.85 0.97 -19.18
CA THR A 289 1.49 1.24 -19.63
C THR A 289 1.42 2.37 -20.64
N PHE A 290 2.14 3.46 -20.36
CA PHE A 290 2.32 4.59 -21.25
C PHE A 290 2.92 4.14 -22.60
N GLY A 291 3.97 3.32 -22.56
CA GLY A 291 4.63 2.82 -23.77
C GLY A 291 3.70 2.04 -24.69
N TRP A 292 2.98 1.03 -24.18
CA TRP A 292 2.13 0.21 -25.04
C TRP A 292 0.86 0.95 -25.49
N LEU A 293 0.28 1.83 -24.67
CA LEU A 293 -0.85 2.68 -25.10
C LEU A 293 -0.46 3.64 -26.21
N THR A 294 0.76 4.18 -26.16
CA THR A 294 1.33 4.98 -27.25
C THR A 294 1.36 4.17 -28.56
N SER A 295 1.91 2.94 -28.53
CA SER A 295 1.94 2.05 -29.69
C SER A 295 0.54 1.69 -30.23
N VAL A 296 -0.42 1.44 -29.32
CA VAL A 296 -1.82 1.17 -29.69
C VAL A 296 -2.40 2.37 -30.43
N SER A 297 -2.32 3.56 -29.83
CA SER A 297 -2.93 4.78 -30.37
C SER A 297 -2.38 5.17 -31.74
N ALA A 298 -1.08 4.95 -31.99
CA ALA A 298 -0.44 5.17 -33.28
C ALA A 298 -0.95 4.25 -34.39
N ASN A 299 -1.58 3.12 -34.04
CA ASN A 299 -2.14 2.14 -34.97
C ASN A 299 -3.67 2.17 -35.04
N MET A 300 -4.30 3.10 -34.34
CA MET A 300 -5.74 3.34 -34.44
C MET A 300 -6.06 4.23 -35.65
N PRO A 301 -7.27 4.16 -36.20
CA PRO A 301 -7.70 5.09 -37.24
C PRO A 301 -7.53 6.56 -36.79
N MET A 302 -6.88 7.38 -37.63
CA MET A 302 -6.70 8.82 -37.39
C MET A 302 -7.92 9.64 -37.83
N TYR A 303 -8.70 9.12 -38.78
CA TYR A 303 -9.85 9.78 -39.34
C TYR A 303 -11.10 8.92 -39.15
N ASP A 304 -12.27 9.56 -39.15
CA ASP A 304 -13.52 8.84 -39.15
C ASP A 304 -13.73 8.05 -40.45
N TRP A 305 -14.67 7.12 -40.42
CA TRP A 305 -14.94 6.25 -41.56
C TRP A 305 -15.45 7.01 -42.81
N ALA A 306 -16.04 8.19 -42.61
CA ALA A 306 -16.64 9.00 -43.67
C ALA A 306 -15.55 9.70 -44.48
N SER A 307 -14.45 10.04 -43.83
CA SER A 307 -13.30 10.73 -44.38
C SER A 307 -12.43 9.83 -45.27
N VAL A 308 -12.36 8.52 -44.98
CA VAL A 308 -11.48 7.58 -45.70
C VAL A 308 -12.22 6.64 -46.65
N GLY A 309 -13.54 6.52 -46.52
CA GLY A 309 -14.37 5.63 -47.32
C GLY A 309 -14.36 4.17 -46.85
N LYS A 310 -15.48 3.48 -47.08
CA LYS A 310 -15.73 2.13 -46.54
C LYS A 310 -14.73 1.06 -46.99
N PRO A 311 -14.32 0.94 -48.27
CA PRO A 311 -13.41 -0.12 -48.70
C PRO A 311 -12.04 0.00 -48.02
N TYR A 312 -11.45 1.20 -48.01
CA TYR A 312 -10.15 1.43 -47.38
C TYR A 312 -10.21 1.26 -45.86
N ALA A 313 -11.26 1.77 -45.21
CA ALA A 313 -11.50 1.56 -43.78
C ALA A 313 -11.56 0.06 -43.42
N ARG A 314 -12.32 -0.72 -44.18
CA ARG A 314 -12.56 -2.16 -43.93
C ARG A 314 -11.35 -3.04 -44.27
N ASP A 315 -10.71 -2.78 -45.41
CA ASP A 315 -9.72 -3.72 -45.98
C ASP A 315 -8.28 -3.40 -45.58
N THR A 316 -8.00 -2.17 -45.12
CA THR A 316 -6.63 -1.73 -44.79
C THR A 316 -6.51 -1.34 -43.32
N VAL A 317 -7.30 -0.37 -42.87
CA VAL A 317 -7.11 0.23 -41.55
C VAL A 317 -7.66 -0.67 -40.43
N LEU A 318 -8.83 -1.27 -40.61
CA LEU A 318 -9.43 -2.14 -39.60
C LEU A 318 -8.59 -3.41 -39.28
N PRO A 319 -8.00 -4.12 -40.27
CA PRO A 319 -7.06 -5.20 -39.99
C PRO A 319 -5.82 -4.74 -39.21
N GLN A 320 -5.25 -3.57 -39.54
CA GLN A 320 -4.12 -3.00 -38.81
C GLN A 320 -4.47 -2.70 -37.35
N ALA A 321 -5.60 -2.02 -37.11
CA ALA A 321 -6.07 -1.71 -35.76
C ALA A 321 -6.31 -2.98 -34.93
N ARG A 322 -6.90 -4.01 -35.54
CA ARG A 322 -7.10 -5.33 -34.90
C ARG A 322 -5.79 -6.01 -34.55
N ALA A 323 -4.82 -6.00 -35.46
CA ALA A 323 -3.49 -6.56 -35.22
C ALA A 323 -2.80 -5.83 -34.05
N ALA A 324 -2.78 -4.50 -34.05
CA ALA A 324 -2.19 -3.73 -32.96
C ALA A 324 -2.91 -3.96 -31.62
N PHE A 325 -4.25 -4.07 -31.64
CA PHE A 325 -5.03 -4.38 -30.44
C PHE A 325 -4.66 -5.75 -29.86
N GLN A 326 -4.49 -6.77 -30.70
CA GLN A 326 -4.08 -8.11 -30.26
C GLN A 326 -2.63 -8.16 -29.79
N THR A 327 -1.73 -7.45 -30.46
CA THR A 327 -0.29 -7.49 -30.17
C THR A 327 0.10 -6.65 -28.97
N TRP A 328 -0.59 -5.52 -28.74
CA TRP A 328 -0.22 -4.53 -27.73
C TRP A 328 -1.28 -4.34 -26.67
N TYR A 329 -2.53 -4.07 -27.06
CA TYR A 329 -3.59 -3.70 -26.11
C TYR A 329 -3.96 -4.87 -25.19
N VAL A 330 -4.28 -6.04 -25.76
CA VAL A 330 -4.66 -7.24 -24.99
C VAL A 330 -3.57 -7.65 -24.00
N PRO A 331 -2.34 -7.97 -24.44
CA PRO A 331 -1.29 -8.35 -23.50
C PRO A 331 -0.87 -7.19 -22.59
N GLY A 332 -0.90 -5.93 -23.05
CA GLY A 332 -0.60 -4.75 -22.26
C GLY A 332 -1.54 -4.59 -21.06
N ILE A 333 -2.85 -4.75 -21.27
CA ILE A 333 -3.85 -4.74 -20.19
C ILE A 333 -3.56 -5.83 -19.16
N HIS A 334 -3.35 -7.08 -19.60
CA HIS A 334 -3.08 -8.20 -18.70
C HIS A 334 -1.78 -8.01 -17.91
N ASN A 335 -0.70 -7.70 -18.61
CA ASN A 335 0.63 -7.47 -18.04
C ASN A 335 0.58 -6.37 -16.98
N SER A 336 0.00 -5.22 -17.33
CA SER A 336 -0.02 -4.05 -16.44
C SER A 336 -0.94 -4.30 -15.24
N SER A 337 -2.11 -4.91 -15.46
CA SER A 337 -3.05 -5.28 -14.39
C SER A 337 -2.42 -6.21 -13.36
N ASN A 338 -1.67 -7.22 -13.82
CA ASN A 338 -1.09 -8.25 -12.95
C ASN A 338 0.20 -7.81 -12.26
N ALA A 339 0.73 -6.65 -12.62
CA ALA A 339 1.96 -6.09 -12.09
C ALA A 339 1.74 -4.89 -11.14
N ILE A 340 0.52 -4.69 -10.63
CA ILE A 340 0.24 -3.66 -9.61
C ILE A 340 0.55 -4.28 -8.24
N PRO A 341 1.58 -3.81 -7.51
CA PRO A 341 1.93 -4.35 -6.21
C PRO A 341 0.86 -4.04 -5.16
N VAL A 342 0.79 -4.88 -4.13
CA VAL A 342 0.02 -4.58 -2.91
C VAL A 342 0.94 -3.82 -1.97
N LEU A 343 0.62 -2.55 -1.70
CA LEU A 343 1.45 -1.72 -0.85
C LEU A 343 1.47 -2.27 0.59
N PRO A 344 2.66 -2.43 1.19
CA PRO A 344 2.80 -2.98 2.52
C PRO A 344 2.08 -2.07 3.53
N ALA A 345 1.52 -2.68 4.57
CA ALA A 345 1.08 -1.92 5.72
C ALA A 345 2.29 -1.25 6.37
N ALA A 346 2.04 -0.11 7.02
CA ALA A 346 3.01 0.45 7.95
C ALA A 346 3.15 -0.55 9.11
N GLU A 347 4.21 -1.34 9.06
CA GLU A 347 4.54 -2.30 10.10
C GLU A 347 5.68 -1.72 10.92
N SER A 348 5.46 -1.63 12.21
CA SER A 348 6.53 -1.28 13.12
C SER A 348 7.26 -2.56 13.56
N PRO A 349 8.60 -2.57 13.49
CA PRO A 349 9.38 -3.75 13.84
C PRO A 349 9.96 -3.62 15.24
N VAL A 350 9.32 -4.25 16.22
CA VAL A 350 10.02 -4.67 17.44
C VAL A 350 9.54 -6.06 17.84
N ASN A 351 10.46 -7.03 17.81
CA ASN A 351 10.39 -8.20 18.69
C ASN A 351 10.49 -7.67 20.12
N GLN A 352 9.50 -7.99 20.96
CA GLN A 352 9.47 -7.59 22.38
C GLN A 352 10.86 -7.73 23.02
N PRO A 353 11.35 -6.71 23.77
CA PRO A 353 12.55 -6.89 24.58
C PRO A 353 12.36 -8.11 25.50
N PRO A 354 13.42 -8.89 25.80
CA PRO A 354 13.32 -9.92 26.83
C PRO A 354 12.83 -9.25 28.11
N GLY A 355 11.60 -9.56 28.52
CA GLY A 355 11.04 -8.97 29.73
C GLY A 355 11.99 -9.25 30.89
N ASN A 356 12.43 -8.18 31.58
CA ASN A 356 13.01 -8.31 32.90
C ASN A 356 11.93 -8.88 33.82
N GLN A 357 11.88 -10.21 33.93
CA GLN A 357 11.17 -10.84 35.04
C GLN A 357 11.89 -10.42 36.33
N PRO A 358 11.20 -9.80 37.30
CA PRO A 358 11.78 -9.61 38.62
C PRO A 358 12.14 -11.00 39.19
N PRO A 359 13.22 -11.13 39.99
CA PRO A 359 13.58 -12.41 40.61
C PRO A 359 12.40 -12.92 41.44
N GLY A 360 11.70 -13.92 40.93
CA GLY A 360 10.64 -14.58 41.66
C GLY A 360 11.27 -15.34 42.83
N ASN A 361 11.02 -14.87 44.05
CA ASN A 361 11.22 -15.63 45.27
C ASN A 361 10.42 -16.95 45.16
N GLN A 362 11.09 -18.05 44.79
CA GLN A 362 10.55 -19.39 44.96
C GLN A 362 10.67 -19.78 46.45
N PRO A 363 9.57 -20.14 47.13
CA PRO A 363 9.65 -20.77 48.44
C PRO A 363 10.24 -22.18 48.33
N PRO A 364 10.99 -22.68 49.33
CA PRO A 364 11.55 -24.03 49.31
C PRO A 364 10.43 -25.08 49.32
N GLY A 365 10.30 -25.82 48.22
CA GLY A 365 9.40 -26.97 48.12
C GLY A 365 10.07 -28.22 48.70
N ASN A 366 9.49 -28.76 49.77
CA ASN A 366 9.82 -30.06 50.35
C ASN A 366 9.63 -31.21 49.33
N GLN A 367 10.71 -31.94 49.04
CA GLN A 367 10.65 -33.25 48.38
C GLN A 367 10.42 -34.37 49.40
N PRO A 368 9.50 -35.32 49.15
CA PRO A 368 9.52 -36.63 49.79
C PRO A 368 10.29 -37.67 48.93
N PRO A 369 10.85 -38.73 49.54
CA PRO A 369 11.77 -39.66 48.90
C PRO A 369 11.05 -40.71 48.05
N GLY A 370 11.75 -41.19 47.02
CA GLY A 370 11.20 -42.05 45.96
C GLY A 370 10.91 -43.51 46.32
N ASN A 371 10.47 -44.23 45.30
CA ASN A 371 10.57 -45.68 45.18
C ASN A 371 10.43 -46.09 43.70
N GLN A 372 11.52 -46.66 43.17
CA GLN A 372 11.55 -47.61 42.05
C GLN A 372 11.58 -49.02 42.68
N PRO A 373 11.12 -50.13 42.02
CA PRO A 373 11.76 -50.62 40.80
C PRO A 373 10.92 -51.42 39.76
N ARG A 374 11.51 -51.47 38.55
CA ARG A 374 11.53 -52.48 37.46
C ARG A 374 10.42 -53.55 37.36
N GLU A 375 9.92 -53.74 36.13
CA GLU A 375 10.08 -55.01 35.40
C GLU A 375 9.82 -54.88 33.89
N THR A 376 10.25 -55.91 33.16
CA THR A 376 10.58 -55.98 31.73
C THR A 376 9.47 -56.67 30.93
N SER A 377 9.38 -56.41 29.62
CA SER A 377 9.10 -57.38 28.53
C SER A 377 7.90 -57.13 27.58
N LEU A 378 8.23 -57.20 26.27
CA LEU A 378 7.46 -57.66 25.09
C LEU A 378 6.46 -56.76 24.30
N ARG A 379 6.88 -56.48 23.04
CA ARG A 379 6.17 -56.45 21.73
C ARG A 379 4.64 -56.35 21.70
N ALA A 380 4.12 -55.40 20.89
CA ALA A 380 3.25 -55.65 19.73
C ALA A 380 2.90 -54.38 18.92
N VAL A 381 2.64 -54.60 17.63
CA VAL A 381 2.34 -53.67 16.52
C VAL A 381 0.87 -53.22 16.51
N SER A 382 0.55 -51.96 16.14
CA SER A 382 -0.51 -51.57 15.15
C SER A 382 -1.05 -50.12 15.22
N ARG A 383 -0.97 -49.40 14.08
CA ARG A 383 -1.90 -48.42 13.43
C ARG A 383 -2.49 -47.20 14.19
N PRO A 384 -2.44 -45.98 13.59
CA PRO A 384 -3.27 -44.83 13.98
C PRO A 384 -4.41 -44.57 12.96
N ALA A 385 -5.68 -44.52 13.41
CA ALA A 385 -6.79 -43.97 12.63
C ALA A 385 -8.01 -43.64 13.50
N THR A 386 -8.05 -42.50 14.21
CA THR A 386 -9.33 -41.94 14.75
C THR A 386 -9.33 -40.48 15.24
N ARG A 387 -8.46 -39.58 14.74
CA ARG A 387 -8.51 -38.14 15.13
C ARG A 387 -9.29 -37.22 14.19
N THR A 388 -9.75 -37.70 13.03
CA THR A 388 -10.35 -36.82 12.00
C THR A 388 -11.88 -36.71 12.08
N ALA A 389 -12.57 -37.57 12.85
CA ALA A 389 -14.04 -37.55 12.93
C ALA A 389 -14.61 -36.53 13.94
N ARG A 390 -13.86 -36.16 14.99
CA ARG A 390 -14.33 -35.22 16.02
C ARG A 390 -14.27 -33.74 15.65
N ARG A 391 -13.56 -33.37 14.57
CA ARG A 391 -13.44 -31.96 14.12
C ARG A 391 -14.56 -31.49 13.19
N ARG A 392 -15.37 -32.39 12.63
CA ARG A 392 -16.43 -32.03 11.66
C ARG A 392 -17.80 -31.74 12.30
N THR A 393 -18.04 -32.16 13.54
CA THR A 393 -19.30 -31.90 14.25
C THR A 393 -19.32 -30.55 15.00
N ALA A 394 -18.16 -30.01 15.38
CA ALA A 394 -18.06 -28.72 16.08
C ALA A 394 -18.36 -27.51 15.16
N THR A 395 -17.98 -27.56 13.88
CA THR A 395 -18.16 -26.45 12.92
C THR A 395 -19.60 -26.31 12.39
N ARG A 396 -20.42 -27.37 12.49
CA ARG A 396 -21.83 -27.32 12.04
C ARG A 396 -22.77 -26.71 13.08
N ALA A 397 -22.43 -26.78 14.38
CA ALA A 397 -23.24 -26.18 15.44
C ALA A 397 -23.14 -24.64 15.46
N THR A 398 -21.97 -24.06 15.16
CA THR A 398 -21.75 -22.61 15.21
C THR A 398 -22.43 -21.86 14.05
N ARG A 399 -22.62 -22.52 12.90
CA ARG A 399 -23.23 -21.91 11.71
C ARG A 399 -24.75 -21.77 11.82
N THR A 400 -25.42 -22.70 12.51
CA THR A 400 -26.88 -22.66 12.72
C THR A 400 -27.29 -21.60 13.75
N SER A 401 -26.45 -21.31 14.75
CA SER A 401 -26.73 -20.29 15.77
C SER A 401 -26.62 -18.86 15.23
N ARG A 402 -25.72 -18.58 14.27
CA ARG A 402 -25.59 -17.24 13.66
C ARG A 402 -26.73 -16.90 12.69
N GLN A 403 -27.29 -17.88 11.98
CA GLN A 403 -28.43 -17.64 11.08
C GLN A 403 -29.70 -17.23 11.83
N LYS A 404 -29.96 -17.80 13.02
CA LYS A 404 -31.13 -17.45 13.85
C LYS A 404 -31.08 -16.01 14.42
N ILE A 405 -29.89 -15.47 14.67
CA ILE A 405 -29.72 -14.10 15.19
C ILE A 405 -29.94 -13.05 14.09
N SER A 406 -29.57 -13.33 12.84
CA SER A 406 -29.80 -12.40 11.71
C SER A 406 -31.26 -12.32 11.27
N ALA A 407 -32.05 -13.39 11.48
CA ALA A 407 -33.47 -13.41 11.11
C ALA A 407 -34.34 -12.63 12.11
N SER A 408 -33.91 -12.49 13.36
CA SER A 408 -34.70 -11.83 14.41
C SER A 408 -34.51 -10.30 14.47
N SER A 409 -33.52 -9.75 13.76
CA SER A 409 -33.24 -8.30 13.69
C SER A 409 -33.96 -7.57 12.54
N ARG A 410 -34.64 -8.30 11.65
CA ARG A 410 -35.38 -7.71 10.50
C ARG A 410 -36.88 -7.48 10.73
N THR A 411 -37.40 -7.73 11.93
CA THR A 411 -38.82 -7.53 12.25
C THR A 411 -39.00 -6.75 13.54
N ARG A 412 -38.90 -5.42 13.45
CA ARG A 412 -39.59 -4.49 14.38
C ARG A 412 -40.16 -3.30 13.60
N PRO A 413 -41.43 -2.88 13.83
CA PRO A 413 -42.16 -2.03 12.91
C PRO A 413 -42.01 -0.53 13.18
N ALA A 414 -42.17 0.23 12.09
CA ALA A 414 -42.31 1.68 12.06
C ALA A 414 -43.57 2.14 12.82
N ALA A 415 -43.39 2.71 14.01
CA ALA A 415 -44.43 3.43 14.73
C ALA A 415 -43.81 4.44 15.70
N CYS A 416 -43.26 5.55 15.19
CA CYS A 416 -43.14 6.81 15.94
C CYS A 416 -42.65 7.95 15.04
N ARG A 417 -43.51 8.56 14.22
CA ARG A 417 -43.20 9.87 13.60
C ARG A 417 -44.44 10.61 13.10
N THR A 418 -45.35 10.94 14.03
CA THR A 418 -46.43 11.90 13.74
C THR A 418 -46.79 12.72 14.99
N SER A 419 -45.87 13.56 15.48
CA SER A 419 -46.20 14.63 16.42
C SER A 419 -45.08 15.67 16.56
N ARG A 420 -44.76 16.41 15.49
CA ARG A 420 -44.08 17.71 15.62
C ARG A 420 -44.17 18.52 14.33
N ARG A 421 -45.37 19.04 14.04
CA ARG A 421 -45.53 20.19 13.15
C ARG A 421 -46.76 20.99 13.56
N ARG A 422 -46.66 21.68 14.69
CA ARG A 422 -47.40 22.88 15.05
C ARG A 422 -46.57 23.61 16.12
N SER A 423 -46.52 24.94 15.98
CA SER A 423 -45.83 25.92 16.83
C SER A 423 -44.39 26.28 16.45
N ALA A 424 -44.24 27.17 15.47
CA ALA A 424 -43.46 28.42 15.58
C ALA A 424 -43.56 29.19 14.26
N THR A 425 -44.17 30.38 14.34
CA THR A 425 -44.11 31.58 13.47
C THR A 425 -43.85 31.42 11.98
#